data_AF-A0A7S2VV84-F1
#
_entry.id   AF-A0A7S2VV84-F1
#
_cell.length_a   1.000
_cell.length_b   1.000
_cell.length_c   1.000
_cell.angle_alpha   90.00
_cell.angle_beta   90.00
_cell.angle_gamma   90.00
#
_symmetry.space_group_name_H-M   'P 1'
#
loop_
_entity.id
_entity.type
_entity.pdbx_description
1 polymer ?
#
loop_
_entity_poly.entity_id
_entity_poly.type
_entity_poly.pdbx_seq_one_letter_code
_entity_poly.pdbx_strand_id
1 'polypeptide(L)'
;MGFPTDDILETGSLHKEFECGICLNLVEYPSYTACSHVFCKGCLQEWLAQKQDCPKCKRTLTSGEDVVDLKQAAPLAWRILCRVRVRCPLHNQDCKWKGDYGDLNEHLTSSKTHTIDESTPGAAKRAMARASAEAFKEQGNQQFRARAYDRAIVLYSKAISLAPEMFNVFANRSAAYLQLQKYENAVEDARSALKLNPNYVRGHQRLAGALMEMGEFRSAANHLAMYLAKLPELGSDHQKALQLAQGMSDGEAAMKEGKYMEARQIFNAISGLSKSVTPVLMGLRAELSVGLCANALRSCLQILKQRSKCIEAYVVRAWAFYLSKEFDQSLKHCREALRLDPDFSEARVLYKKVKLVYGAFQDAREAFSKRNFQESVEHFSKAIENAKVSTRAPVWASLHSQRAQAYRRLKQWTECLRDCKIALEAADDNKQAWITRASCLIELGRPEEAEIEMKNLLDTTFQNDTIVRHMRDKAEFEVRKRKRPDYYKILGIPSISSEPEIKV
;
A
#
# COMPACT_ATOMS: atom_id res chain seq x y z
N MET A 1 13.05 -29.01 -4.22
CA MET A 1 12.30 -29.00 -5.50
C MET A 1 12.67 -30.26 -6.25
N GLY A 2 11.79 -30.84 -7.08
CA GLY A 2 12.05 -32.11 -7.77
C GLY A 2 13.14 -32.07 -8.85
N PHE A 3 13.50 -33.24 -9.37
CA PHE A 3 14.53 -33.42 -10.41
C PHE A 3 14.07 -32.81 -11.76
N PRO A 4 14.88 -31.93 -12.39
CA PRO A 4 14.49 -31.24 -13.62
C PRO A 4 14.09 -32.19 -14.76
N THR A 5 12.96 -31.93 -15.42
CA THR A 5 12.49 -32.73 -16.55
C THR A 5 13.39 -32.61 -17.78
N ASP A 6 14.08 -31.48 -17.95
CA ASP A 6 15.04 -31.25 -19.04
C ASP A 6 16.24 -32.21 -19.03
N ASP A 7 16.48 -32.88 -17.90
CA ASP A 7 17.55 -33.85 -17.71
C ASP A 7 17.09 -35.31 -17.83
N ILE A 8 15.82 -35.53 -18.20
CA ILE A 8 15.29 -36.86 -18.54
C ILE A 8 15.66 -37.18 -19.99
N LEU A 9 16.23 -38.37 -20.21
CA LEU A 9 16.70 -38.83 -21.53
C LEU A 9 15.72 -39.77 -22.22
N GLU A 10 14.67 -40.19 -21.52
CA GLU A 10 13.71 -41.16 -22.01
C GLU A 10 12.61 -40.49 -22.86
N THR A 11 12.33 -41.04 -24.04
CA THR A 11 11.30 -40.54 -24.98
C THR A 11 9.89 -41.09 -24.70
N GLY A 12 9.75 -42.01 -23.74
CA GLY A 12 8.47 -42.64 -23.38
C GLY A 12 7.64 -41.83 -22.37
N SER A 13 6.34 -42.11 -22.27
CA SER A 13 5.41 -41.42 -21.36
C SER A 13 5.47 -41.88 -19.89
N LEU A 14 6.30 -42.87 -19.56
CA LEU A 14 6.36 -43.49 -18.23
C LEU A 14 6.80 -42.52 -17.12
N HIS A 15 7.69 -41.57 -17.41
CA HIS A 15 8.14 -40.59 -16.41
C HIS A 15 7.03 -39.61 -15.99
N LYS A 16 6.01 -39.38 -16.84
CA LYS A 16 4.93 -38.42 -16.59
C LYS A 16 4.05 -38.80 -15.40
N GLU A 17 3.92 -40.10 -15.13
CA GLU A 17 3.19 -40.60 -13.96
C GLU A 17 3.88 -40.19 -12.64
N PHE A 18 5.19 -39.97 -12.70
CA PHE A 18 6.04 -39.57 -11.59
C PHE A 18 6.37 -38.07 -11.60
N GLU A 19 5.66 -37.26 -12.37
CA GLU A 19 5.77 -35.80 -12.30
C GLU A 19 4.98 -35.27 -11.11
N CYS A 20 5.66 -34.47 -10.30
CA CYS A 20 5.07 -33.80 -9.16
C CYS A 20 4.07 -32.76 -9.64
N GLY A 21 2.80 -32.88 -9.23
CA GLY A 21 1.74 -31.94 -9.63
C GLY A 21 1.87 -30.52 -9.06
N ILE A 22 2.97 -30.20 -8.36
CA ILE A 22 3.25 -28.87 -7.79
C ILE A 22 4.42 -28.22 -8.53
N CYS A 23 5.59 -28.86 -8.53
CA CYS A 23 6.79 -28.31 -9.16
C CYS A 23 6.96 -28.74 -10.62
N LEU A 24 6.10 -29.63 -11.13
CA LEU A 24 6.11 -30.16 -12.51
C LEU A 24 7.41 -30.86 -12.91
N ASN A 25 8.24 -31.19 -11.92
CA ASN A 25 9.48 -31.92 -12.06
C ASN A 25 9.30 -33.40 -11.70
N LEU A 26 10.25 -34.24 -12.12
CA LEU A 26 10.31 -35.63 -11.68
C LEU A 26 10.49 -35.68 -10.16
N VAL A 27 9.71 -36.53 -9.50
CA VAL A 27 9.64 -36.55 -8.03
C VAL A 27 10.97 -36.90 -7.36
N GLU A 28 11.34 -36.09 -6.37
CA GLU A 28 12.48 -36.31 -5.49
C GLU A 28 11.98 -36.62 -4.07
N TYR A 29 12.51 -37.68 -3.45
CA TYR A 29 11.97 -38.27 -2.21
C TYR A 29 10.44 -38.44 -2.29
N PRO A 30 9.95 -39.34 -3.16
CA PRO A 30 8.54 -39.37 -3.55
C PRO A 30 7.62 -39.76 -2.39
N SER A 31 6.71 -38.85 -2.06
CA SER A 31 5.55 -39.11 -1.21
C SER A 31 4.39 -39.63 -2.04
N TYR A 32 3.74 -40.67 -1.54
CA TYR A 32 2.58 -41.32 -2.13
C TYR A 32 1.37 -41.07 -1.24
N THR A 33 0.32 -40.49 -1.82
CA THR A 33 -0.91 -40.18 -1.08
C THR A 33 -1.90 -41.34 -1.12
N ALA A 34 -2.85 -41.37 -0.18
CA ALA A 34 -3.96 -42.33 -0.16
C ALA A 34 -4.84 -42.30 -1.44
N CYS A 35 -4.79 -41.20 -2.21
CA CYS A 35 -5.43 -41.10 -3.53
C CYS A 35 -4.53 -41.52 -4.70
N SER A 36 -3.45 -42.25 -4.44
CA SER A 36 -2.53 -42.81 -5.43
C SER A 36 -1.77 -41.77 -6.27
N HIS A 37 -1.56 -40.56 -5.75
CA HIS A 37 -0.78 -39.53 -6.42
C HIS A 37 0.61 -39.41 -5.81
N VAL A 38 1.61 -39.16 -6.68
CA VAL A 38 3.01 -38.99 -6.28
C VAL A 38 3.40 -37.50 -6.28
N PHE A 39 4.12 -37.07 -5.24
CA PHE A 39 4.66 -35.71 -5.12
C PHE A 39 6.06 -35.73 -4.52
N CYS A 40 6.84 -34.66 -4.70
CA CYS A 40 8.06 -34.47 -3.92
C CYS A 40 7.68 -34.25 -2.45
N LYS A 41 8.37 -34.90 -1.51
CA LYS A 41 8.08 -34.77 -0.07
C LYS A 41 8.02 -33.31 0.40
N GLY A 42 9.02 -32.50 0.02
CA GLY A 42 9.06 -31.08 0.38
C GLY A 42 7.89 -30.27 -0.20
N CYS A 43 7.56 -30.48 -1.48
CA CYS A 43 6.46 -29.76 -2.12
C CYS A 43 5.10 -30.10 -1.48
N LEU A 44 4.87 -31.38 -1.16
CA LEU A 44 3.62 -31.80 -0.52
C LEU A 44 3.54 -31.31 0.93
N GLN A 45 4.64 -31.30 1.67
CA GLN A 45 4.68 -30.74 3.03
C GLN A 45 4.36 -29.24 3.06
N GLU A 46 4.94 -28.45 2.15
CA GLU A 46 4.64 -27.02 2.01
C GLU A 46 3.18 -26.78 1.63
N TRP A 47 2.61 -27.60 0.73
CA TRP A 47 1.21 -27.52 0.36
C TRP A 47 0.28 -27.85 1.55
N LEU A 48 0.54 -28.95 2.24
CA LEU A 48 -0.25 -29.41 3.38
C LEU A 48 -0.18 -28.47 4.59
N ALA A 49 0.88 -27.66 4.71
CA ALA A 49 0.97 -26.60 5.70
C ALA A 49 -0.06 -25.47 5.46
N GLN A 50 -0.60 -25.34 4.25
CA GLN A 50 -1.56 -24.30 3.87
C GLN A 50 -2.96 -24.86 3.56
N LYS A 51 -3.03 -26.08 3.01
CA LYS A 51 -4.27 -26.69 2.50
C LYS A 51 -4.29 -28.18 2.78
N GLN A 52 -5.37 -28.71 3.36
CA GLN A 52 -5.49 -30.12 3.71
C GLN A 52 -6.07 -30.99 2.58
N ASP A 53 -5.77 -30.68 1.32
CA ASP A 53 -6.27 -31.38 0.14
C ASP A 53 -5.15 -31.86 -0.79
N CYS A 54 -5.43 -32.91 -1.56
CA CYS A 54 -4.51 -33.38 -2.58
C CYS A 54 -4.38 -32.32 -3.70
N PRO A 55 -3.16 -31.90 -4.09
CA PRO A 55 -2.97 -30.92 -5.14
C PRO A 55 -3.61 -31.31 -6.49
N LYS A 56 -3.59 -32.61 -6.84
CA LYS A 56 -4.10 -33.15 -8.11
C LYS A 56 -5.63 -33.36 -8.11
N CYS A 57 -6.18 -34.10 -7.14
CA CYS A 57 -7.59 -34.50 -7.16
C CYS A 57 -8.49 -33.82 -6.13
N LYS A 58 -7.96 -32.93 -5.29
CA LYS A 58 -8.70 -32.17 -4.26
C LYS A 58 -9.36 -33.01 -3.16
N ARG A 59 -9.04 -34.31 -3.07
CA ARG A 59 -9.44 -35.15 -1.93
C ARG A 59 -8.75 -34.69 -0.65
N THR A 60 -9.48 -34.56 0.44
CA THR A 60 -8.92 -34.23 1.76
C THR A 60 -7.87 -35.25 2.19
N LEU A 61 -6.74 -34.79 2.73
CA LEU A 61 -5.65 -35.61 3.25
C LEU A 61 -5.45 -35.29 4.74
N THR A 62 -5.47 -36.30 5.62
CA THR A 62 -5.12 -36.13 7.04
C THR A 62 -3.60 -36.24 7.22
N SER A 63 -3.00 -35.26 7.92
CA SER A 63 -1.56 -35.18 8.08
C SER A 63 -1.04 -36.34 8.95
N GLY A 64 -0.37 -37.32 8.33
CA GLY A 64 0.40 -38.37 9.01
C GLY A 64 0.09 -39.80 8.57
N GLU A 65 -1.19 -40.12 8.31
CA GLU A 65 -1.62 -41.47 7.90
C GLU A 65 -1.77 -41.60 6.38
N ASP A 66 -2.23 -40.54 5.71
CA ASP A 66 -2.55 -40.55 4.28
C ASP A 66 -1.36 -40.30 3.34
N VAL A 67 -0.16 -40.07 3.88
CA VAL A 67 1.05 -39.76 3.10
C VAL A 67 2.18 -40.69 3.52
N VAL A 68 2.53 -41.61 2.63
CA VAL A 68 3.53 -42.65 2.87
C VAL A 68 4.66 -42.52 1.85
N ASP A 69 5.80 -43.14 2.12
CA ASP A 69 6.90 -43.20 1.15
C ASP A 69 6.51 -44.12 -0.03
N LEU A 70 6.75 -43.68 -1.28
CA LEU A 70 6.38 -44.45 -2.48
C LEU A 70 7.02 -45.84 -2.49
N LYS A 71 8.24 -45.99 -2.01
CA LYS A 71 8.95 -47.28 -1.97
C LYS A 71 8.25 -48.27 -1.04
N GLN A 72 7.64 -47.78 0.03
CA GLN A 72 6.90 -48.60 1.00
C GLN A 72 5.48 -48.92 0.52
N ALA A 73 4.78 -47.91 -0.01
CA ALA A 73 3.37 -48.05 -0.40
C ALA A 73 3.18 -48.72 -1.77
N ALA A 74 4.08 -48.50 -2.73
CA ALA A 74 3.98 -49.05 -4.09
C ALA A 74 5.35 -49.47 -4.64
N PRO A 75 5.89 -50.64 -4.23
CA PRO A 75 7.23 -51.08 -4.59
C PRO A 75 7.46 -51.25 -6.10
N LEU A 76 6.42 -51.63 -6.86
CA LEU A 76 6.49 -51.73 -8.32
C LEU A 76 6.63 -50.35 -8.97
N ALA A 77 5.84 -49.37 -8.53
CA ALA A 77 5.92 -47.99 -9.03
C ALA A 77 7.29 -47.37 -8.71
N TRP A 78 7.83 -47.63 -7.52
CA TRP A 78 9.21 -47.25 -7.17
C TRP A 78 10.25 -47.86 -8.11
N ARG A 79 10.15 -49.16 -8.43
CA ARG A 79 11.08 -49.81 -9.38
C ARG A 79 11.01 -49.20 -10.78
N ILE A 80 9.82 -48.79 -11.22
CA ILE A 80 9.64 -48.11 -12.51
C ILE A 80 10.29 -46.74 -12.49
N LEU A 81 10.04 -45.93 -11.44
CA LEU A 81 10.69 -44.63 -11.26
C LEU A 81 12.22 -44.74 -11.27
N CYS A 82 12.80 -45.73 -10.58
CA CYS A 82 14.24 -45.91 -10.55
C CYS A 82 14.85 -46.19 -11.92
N ARG A 83 14.09 -46.74 -12.88
CA ARG A 83 14.56 -47.07 -14.23
C ARG A 83 14.43 -45.93 -15.24
N VAL A 84 13.84 -44.80 -14.83
CA VAL A 84 13.74 -43.63 -15.70
C VAL A 84 15.15 -43.18 -16.08
N ARG A 85 15.43 -43.09 -17.39
CA ARG A 85 16.77 -42.73 -17.88
C ARG A 85 16.99 -41.24 -17.75
N VAL A 86 18.06 -40.85 -17.06
CA VAL A 86 18.41 -39.44 -16.80
C VAL A 86 19.89 -39.16 -17.10
N ARG A 87 20.22 -37.89 -17.34
CA ARG A 87 21.60 -37.40 -17.30
C ARG A 87 21.90 -36.74 -15.97
N CYS A 88 23.18 -36.61 -15.63
CA CYS A 88 23.57 -35.87 -14.42
C CYS A 88 23.10 -34.40 -14.50
N PRO A 89 22.46 -33.85 -13.46
CA PRO A 89 22.01 -32.45 -13.44
C PRO A 89 23.18 -31.45 -13.41
N LEU A 90 24.39 -31.94 -13.10
CA LEU A 90 25.64 -31.19 -13.18
C LEU A 90 26.37 -31.41 -14.52
N HIS A 91 25.66 -31.79 -15.59
CA HIS A 91 26.27 -32.02 -16.90
C HIS A 91 27.00 -30.79 -17.47
N ASN A 92 26.63 -29.59 -17.04
CA ASN A 92 27.33 -28.34 -17.39
C ASN A 92 28.69 -28.17 -16.69
N GLN A 93 29.05 -29.06 -15.76
CA GLN A 93 30.34 -29.10 -15.06
C GLN A 93 31.21 -30.27 -15.58
N ASP A 94 31.18 -30.52 -16.89
CA ASP A 94 31.90 -31.59 -17.60
C ASP A 94 31.55 -33.03 -17.19
N CYS A 95 30.43 -33.25 -16.49
CA CYS A 95 29.95 -34.60 -16.19
C CYS A 95 29.16 -35.19 -17.37
N LYS A 96 29.65 -36.31 -17.90
CA LYS A 96 29.03 -37.02 -19.03
C LYS A 96 28.15 -38.21 -18.61
N TRP A 97 27.89 -38.37 -17.32
CA TRP A 97 27.15 -39.53 -16.81
C TRP A 97 25.68 -39.52 -17.25
N LYS A 98 25.22 -40.69 -17.68
CA LYS A 98 23.85 -40.99 -18.07
C LYS A 98 23.52 -42.38 -17.53
N GLY A 99 22.40 -42.51 -16.85
CA GLY A 99 22.06 -43.74 -16.15
C GLY A 99 20.60 -43.78 -15.73
N ASP A 100 20.29 -44.73 -14.89
CA ASP A 100 18.96 -44.91 -14.33
C ASP A 100 18.81 -44.00 -13.11
N TYR A 101 17.64 -43.40 -12.92
CA TYR A 101 17.39 -42.43 -11.84
C TYR A 101 17.71 -42.98 -10.44
N GLY A 102 17.54 -44.30 -10.23
CA GLY A 102 17.90 -44.97 -8.98
C GLY A 102 19.40 -44.91 -8.65
N ASP A 103 20.25 -44.88 -9.67
CA ASP A 103 21.72 -44.87 -9.52
C ASP A 103 22.28 -43.44 -9.44
N LEU A 104 21.44 -42.43 -9.71
CA LEU A 104 21.86 -41.03 -9.75
C LEU A 104 22.45 -40.57 -8.41
N ASN A 105 21.85 -40.95 -7.28
CA ASN A 105 22.36 -40.54 -5.97
C ASN A 105 23.73 -41.17 -5.65
N GLU A 106 23.93 -42.44 -6.04
CA GLU A 106 25.22 -43.10 -5.92
C GLU A 106 26.25 -42.42 -6.83
N HIS A 107 25.89 -42.08 -8.07
CA HIS A 107 26.75 -41.32 -8.97
C HIS A 107 27.14 -39.94 -8.39
N LEU A 108 26.17 -39.17 -7.89
CA LEU A 108 26.43 -37.83 -7.32
C LEU A 108 27.32 -37.88 -6.07
N THR A 109 27.32 -38.99 -5.34
CA THR A 109 28.10 -39.15 -4.09
C THR A 109 29.42 -39.88 -4.26
N SER A 110 29.58 -40.71 -5.30
CA SER A 110 30.79 -41.51 -5.56
C SER A 110 31.64 -41.01 -6.72
N SER A 111 31.08 -40.21 -7.64
CA SER A 111 31.80 -39.75 -8.82
C SER A 111 32.86 -38.70 -8.45
N LYS A 112 34.09 -38.92 -8.91
CA LYS A 112 35.23 -37.98 -8.79
C LYS A 112 34.95 -36.60 -9.41
N THR A 113 33.94 -36.48 -10.29
CA THR A 113 33.50 -35.21 -10.88
C THR A 113 32.63 -34.37 -9.93
N HIS A 114 32.09 -34.97 -8.87
CA HIS A 114 31.13 -34.34 -7.93
C HIS A 114 31.55 -34.44 -6.47
N THR A 115 32.46 -35.35 -6.13
CA THR A 115 33.14 -35.31 -4.85
C THR A 115 34.15 -34.16 -4.85
N ILE A 116 34.18 -33.38 -3.76
CA ILE A 116 35.18 -32.34 -3.56
C ILE A 116 36.52 -33.04 -3.36
N ASP A 117 37.26 -33.22 -4.44
CA ASP A 117 38.65 -33.64 -4.36
C ASP A 117 39.49 -32.40 -4.01
N GLU A 118 39.91 -32.30 -2.75
CA GLU A 118 40.78 -31.23 -2.20
C GLU A 118 42.13 -31.12 -2.93
N SER A 119 42.44 -32.08 -3.82
CA SER A 119 43.67 -32.14 -4.60
C SER A 119 43.62 -31.50 -6.00
N THR A 120 42.49 -30.92 -6.42
CA THR A 120 42.38 -30.28 -7.77
C THR A 120 42.87 -28.81 -7.80
N PRO A 121 43.43 -28.32 -8.92
CA PRO A 121 43.89 -26.92 -9.07
C PRO A 121 42.81 -25.87 -8.80
N GLY A 122 41.53 -26.22 -8.99
CA GLY A 122 40.37 -25.38 -8.68
C GLY A 122 40.07 -25.27 -7.18
N ALA A 123 40.48 -26.23 -6.36
CA ALA A 123 40.36 -26.16 -4.90
C ALA A 123 41.31 -25.09 -4.33
N ALA A 124 42.56 -25.03 -4.80
CA ALA A 124 43.50 -23.97 -4.44
C ALA A 124 43.00 -22.58 -4.87
N LYS A 125 42.45 -22.46 -6.08
CA LYS A 125 41.86 -21.19 -6.57
C LYS A 125 40.64 -20.76 -5.77
N ARG A 126 39.76 -21.70 -5.38
CA ARG A 126 38.60 -21.43 -4.50
C ARG A 126 39.02 -21.10 -3.08
N ALA A 127 40.00 -21.80 -2.52
CA ALA A 127 40.57 -21.50 -1.21
C ALA A 127 41.23 -20.11 -1.20
N MET A 128 41.97 -19.76 -2.26
CA MET A 128 42.55 -18.43 -2.42
C MET A 128 41.48 -17.34 -2.60
N ALA A 129 40.43 -17.61 -3.38
CA ALA A 129 39.29 -16.70 -3.53
C ALA A 129 38.56 -16.50 -2.19
N ARG A 130 38.38 -17.56 -1.41
CA ARG A 130 37.77 -17.52 -0.08
C ARG A 130 38.63 -16.79 0.95
N ALA A 131 39.95 -17.02 0.96
CA ALA A 131 40.89 -16.27 1.79
C ALA A 131 40.89 -14.77 1.43
N SER A 132 40.83 -14.46 0.14
CA SER A 132 40.69 -13.08 -0.35
C SER A 132 39.35 -12.47 0.08
N ALA A 133 38.26 -13.23 -0.01
CA ALA A 133 36.94 -12.81 0.47
C ALA A 133 36.91 -12.56 1.98
N GLU A 134 37.60 -13.40 2.77
CA GLU A 134 37.75 -13.20 4.22
C GLU A 134 38.56 -11.94 4.55
N ALA A 135 39.62 -11.64 3.78
CA ALA A 135 40.37 -10.40 3.91
C ALA A 135 39.49 -9.17 3.60
N PHE A 136 38.72 -9.21 2.51
CA PHE A 136 37.77 -8.13 2.19
C PHE A 136 36.66 -7.99 3.22
N LYS A 137 36.16 -9.10 3.77
CA LYS A 137 35.21 -9.10 4.89
C LYS A 137 35.81 -8.40 6.11
N GLU A 138 37.05 -8.69 6.49
CA GLU A 138 37.65 -8.06 7.66
C GLU A 138 37.95 -6.57 7.43
N GLN A 139 38.41 -6.19 6.24
CA GLN A 139 38.51 -4.77 5.86
C GLN A 139 37.13 -4.09 5.92
N GLY A 140 36.08 -4.76 5.45
CA GLY A 140 34.69 -4.30 5.56
C GLY A 140 34.27 -4.11 7.01
N ASN A 141 34.62 -5.04 7.90
CA ASN A 141 34.36 -4.95 9.34
C ASN A 141 35.08 -3.74 9.96
N GLN A 142 36.33 -3.48 9.57
CA GLN A 142 37.09 -2.31 10.02
C GLN A 142 36.42 -1.00 9.59
N GLN A 143 36.02 -0.90 8.31
CA GLN A 143 35.28 0.28 7.82
C GLN A 143 33.92 0.44 8.51
N PHE A 144 33.24 -0.67 8.80
CA PHE A 144 31.98 -0.66 9.55
C PHE A 144 32.17 -0.13 10.98
N ARG A 145 33.22 -0.57 11.68
CA ARG A 145 33.59 -0.04 13.02
C ARG A 145 33.96 1.44 12.95
N ALA A 146 34.59 1.89 11.87
CA ALA A 146 34.88 3.29 11.58
C ALA A 146 33.66 4.11 11.12
N ARG A 147 32.45 3.52 11.12
CA ARG A 147 31.18 4.13 10.65
C ARG A 147 31.18 4.55 9.17
N ALA A 148 32.15 4.08 8.38
CA ALA A 148 32.23 4.29 6.94
C ALA A 148 31.39 3.23 6.21
N TYR A 149 30.07 3.27 6.38
CA TYR A 149 29.16 2.20 5.93
C TYR A 149 29.13 2.00 4.41
N ASP A 150 29.17 3.07 3.62
CA ASP A 150 29.22 2.95 2.15
C ASP A 150 30.50 2.21 1.68
N ARG A 151 31.65 2.50 2.32
CA ARG A 151 32.91 1.79 2.04
C ARG A 151 32.84 0.34 2.48
N ALA A 152 32.24 0.07 3.64
CA ALA A 152 32.01 -1.29 4.12
C ALA A 152 31.16 -2.11 3.14
N ILE A 153 30.09 -1.51 2.58
CA ILE A 153 29.23 -2.16 1.57
C ILE A 153 30.01 -2.55 0.33
N VAL A 154 30.89 -1.67 -0.18
CA VAL A 154 31.75 -1.98 -1.34
C VAL A 154 32.65 -3.17 -1.03
N LEU A 155 33.31 -3.18 0.13
CA LEU A 155 34.20 -4.27 0.53
C LEU A 155 33.46 -5.60 0.75
N TYR A 156 32.29 -5.58 1.40
CA TYR A 156 31.45 -6.77 1.53
C TYR A 156 30.94 -7.27 0.18
N SER A 157 30.62 -6.37 -0.76
CA SER A 157 30.19 -6.76 -2.10
C SER A 157 31.31 -7.45 -2.89
N LYS A 158 32.57 -7.00 -2.74
CA LYS A 158 33.74 -7.69 -3.28
C LYS A 158 33.93 -9.07 -2.65
N ALA A 159 33.75 -9.19 -1.34
CA ALA A 159 33.81 -10.48 -0.65
C ALA A 159 32.72 -11.44 -1.18
N ILE A 160 31.48 -10.97 -1.33
CA ILE A 160 30.37 -11.76 -1.89
C ILE A 160 30.64 -12.19 -3.34
N SER A 161 31.23 -11.32 -4.18
CA SER A 161 31.55 -11.69 -5.56
C SER A 161 32.62 -12.78 -5.68
N LEU A 162 33.50 -12.88 -4.68
CA LEU A 162 34.58 -13.87 -4.65
C LEU A 162 34.14 -15.19 -4.01
N ALA A 163 33.27 -15.13 -3.01
CA ALA A 163 32.77 -16.27 -2.25
C ALA A 163 31.27 -16.07 -1.91
N PRO A 164 30.35 -16.39 -2.83
CA PRO A 164 28.91 -16.18 -2.66
C PRO A 164 28.26 -17.12 -1.62
N GLU A 165 28.98 -18.14 -1.14
CA GLU A 165 28.52 -19.05 -0.09
C GLU A 165 28.68 -18.50 1.33
N MET A 166 29.38 -17.36 1.50
CA MET A 166 29.65 -16.76 2.81
C MET A 166 28.44 -16.01 3.38
N PHE A 167 27.50 -16.74 3.96
CA PHE A 167 26.26 -16.21 4.56
C PHE A 167 26.49 -15.07 5.58
N ASN A 168 27.60 -15.11 6.32
CA ASN A 168 27.96 -14.09 7.31
C ASN A 168 28.28 -12.73 6.68
N VAL A 169 28.81 -12.68 5.45
CA VAL A 169 29.12 -11.43 4.74
C VAL A 169 27.83 -10.72 4.32
N PHE A 170 26.83 -11.46 3.85
CA PHE A 170 25.50 -10.90 3.56
C PHE A 170 24.89 -10.25 4.81
N ALA A 171 24.92 -10.92 5.96
CA ALA A 171 24.40 -10.32 7.20
C ALA A 171 25.20 -9.08 7.66
N ASN A 172 26.51 -9.04 7.41
CA ASN A 172 27.33 -7.86 7.72
C ASN A 172 27.02 -6.69 6.77
N ARG A 173 26.75 -6.97 5.49
CA ARG A 173 26.33 -5.95 4.51
C ARG A 173 24.91 -5.45 4.80
N SER A 174 24.00 -6.35 5.18
CA SER A 174 22.67 -5.99 5.72
C SER A 174 22.78 -5.03 6.91
N ALA A 175 23.70 -5.28 7.85
CA ALA A 175 23.95 -4.38 8.96
C ALA A 175 24.42 -2.98 8.50
N ALA A 176 25.26 -2.90 7.47
CA ALA A 176 25.70 -1.62 6.90
C ALA A 176 24.54 -0.88 6.21
N TYR A 177 23.69 -1.60 5.49
CA TYR A 177 22.48 -1.04 4.88
C TYR A 177 21.50 -0.49 5.92
N LEU A 178 21.32 -1.18 7.06
CA LEU A 178 20.53 -0.69 8.19
C LEU A 178 21.01 0.67 8.71
N GLN A 179 22.33 0.84 8.86
CA GLN A 179 22.91 2.10 9.34
C GLN A 179 22.72 3.25 8.35
N LEU A 180 22.62 2.94 7.06
CA LEU A 180 22.33 3.91 5.99
C LEU A 180 20.83 4.06 5.70
N GLN A 181 19.95 3.43 6.49
CA GLN A 181 18.48 3.44 6.28
C GLN A 181 18.04 2.91 4.91
N LYS A 182 18.84 2.02 4.30
CA LYS A 182 18.53 1.31 3.04
C LYS A 182 17.87 -0.03 3.40
N TYR A 183 16.67 0.03 3.94
CA TYR A 183 16.04 -1.10 4.63
C TYR A 183 15.66 -2.25 3.70
N GLU A 184 15.23 -1.97 2.47
CA GLU A 184 14.89 -3.00 1.47
C GLU A 184 16.12 -3.85 1.13
N ASN A 185 17.26 -3.19 0.85
CA ASN A 185 18.54 -3.88 0.63
C ASN A 185 18.96 -4.70 1.86
N ALA A 186 18.71 -4.19 3.07
CA ALA A 186 19.03 -4.91 4.30
C ALA A 186 18.19 -6.19 4.46
N VAL A 187 16.90 -6.16 4.10
CA VAL A 187 16.00 -7.32 4.10
C VAL A 187 16.47 -8.35 3.07
N GLU A 188 16.79 -7.94 1.85
CA GLU A 188 17.27 -8.82 0.78
C GLU A 188 18.53 -9.58 1.18
N ASP A 189 19.53 -8.87 1.74
CA ASP A 189 20.77 -9.46 2.19
C ASP A 189 20.57 -10.39 3.38
N ALA A 190 19.73 -10.00 4.36
CA ALA A 190 19.45 -10.86 5.51
C ALA A 190 18.71 -12.14 5.08
N ARG A 191 17.76 -12.05 4.15
CA ARG A 191 17.09 -13.22 3.55
C ARG A 191 18.09 -14.09 2.78
N SER A 192 19.03 -13.50 2.05
CA SER A 192 20.08 -14.23 1.33
C SER A 192 21.00 -14.99 2.30
N ALA A 193 21.38 -14.37 3.42
CA ALA A 193 22.12 -15.04 4.48
C ALA A 193 21.35 -16.25 5.05
N LEU A 194 20.04 -16.10 5.28
CA LEU A 194 19.19 -17.15 5.83
C LEU A 194 18.86 -18.26 4.82
N LYS A 195 18.85 -17.96 3.52
CA LYS A 195 18.76 -19.00 2.47
C LYS A 195 19.98 -19.92 2.50
N LEU A 196 21.17 -19.36 2.72
CA LEU A 196 22.42 -20.11 2.81
C LEU A 196 22.59 -20.83 4.15
N ASN A 197 22.15 -20.21 5.25
CA ASN A 197 22.15 -20.81 6.57
C ASN A 197 20.86 -20.44 7.35
N PRO A 198 19.83 -21.31 7.32
CA PRO A 198 18.55 -21.05 7.97
C PRO A 198 18.63 -20.90 9.49
N ASN A 199 19.65 -21.47 10.13
CA ASN A 199 19.82 -21.43 11.58
C ASN A 199 20.70 -20.26 12.04
N TYR A 200 21.01 -19.32 11.13
CA TYR A 200 21.91 -18.22 11.46
C TYR A 200 21.22 -17.13 12.26
N VAL A 201 21.42 -17.20 13.58
CA VAL A 201 20.86 -16.28 14.58
C VAL A 201 21.03 -14.80 14.23
N ARG A 202 22.25 -14.37 13.89
CA ARG A 202 22.50 -12.96 13.52
C ARG A 202 21.76 -12.57 12.24
N GLY A 203 21.59 -13.50 11.30
CA GLY A 203 20.78 -13.28 10.09
C GLY A 203 19.33 -12.96 10.44
N HIS A 204 18.74 -13.70 11.36
CA HIS A 204 17.39 -13.43 11.87
C HIS A 204 17.29 -12.10 12.62
N GLN A 205 18.27 -11.77 13.45
CA GLN A 205 18.32 -10.46 14.13
C GLN A 205 18.40 -9.29 13.14
N ARG A 206 19.24 -9.41 12.10
CA ARG A 206 19.34 -8.39 11.04
C ARG A 206 18.05 -8.26 10.25
N LEU A 207 17.43 -9.39 9.91
CA LEU A 207 16.14 -9.40 9.22
C LEU A 207 15.05 -8.75 10.08
N ALA A 208 14.91 -9.15 11.35
CA ALA A 208 13.95 -8.57 12.26
C ALA A 208 14.15 -7.05 12.44
N GLY A 209 15.39 -6.59 12.60
CA GLY A 209 15.69 -5.16 12.68
C GLY A 209 15.30 -4.39 11.42
N ALA A 210 15.54 -4.94 10.23
CA ALA A 210 15.13 -4.32 8.97
C ALA A 210 13.61 -4.30 8.79
N LEU A 211 12.94 -5.39 9.14
CA LEU A 211 11.48 -5.50 9.10
C LEU A 211 10.79 -4.52 10.05
N MET A 212 11.36 -4.29 11.25
CA MET A 212 10.87 -3.28 12.20
C MET A 212 10.88 -1.88 11.59
N GLU A 213 11.93 -1.52 10.85
CA GLU A 213 12.04 -0.20 10.21
C GLU A 213 11.10 -0.07 9.00
N MET A 214 10.87 -1.17 8.26
CA MET A 214 9.88 -1.26 7.18
C MET A 214 8.42 -1.26 7.67
N GLY A 215 8.19 -1.51 8.96
CA GLY A 215 6.85 -1.61 9.55
C GLY A 215 6.24 -3.01 9.48
N GLU A 216 6.99 -4.02 9.05
CA GLU A 216 6.59 -5.44 9.06
C GLU A 216 6.78 -6.06 10.45
N PHE A 217 6.12 -5.49 11.46
CA PHE A 217 6.34 -5.81 12.87
C PHE A 217 6.03 -7.26 13.23
N ARG A 218 4.98 -7.85 12.64
CA ARG A 218 4.58 -9.25 12.90
C ARG A 218 5.66 -10.23 12.45
N SER A 219 6.17 -10.03 11.23
CA SER A 219 7.27 -10.82 10.67
C SER A 219 8.55 -10.68 11.51
N ALA A 220 8.85 -9.46 11.96
CA ALA A 220 9.97 -9.21 12.87
C ALA A 220 9.82 -9.96 14.19
N ALA A 221 8.64 -9.89 14.83
CA ALA A 221 8.35 -10.58 16.08
C ALA A 221 8.54 -12.10 15.94
N ASN A 222 8.06 -12.69 14.84
CA ASN A 222 8.22 -14.12 14.57
C ASN A 222 9.69 -14.55 14.47
N HIS A 223 10.52 -13.78 13.75
CA HIS A 223 11.95 -14.09 13.62
C HIS A 223 12.71 -13.96 14.95
N LEU A 224 12.33 -13.02 15.80
CA LEU A 224 12.90 -12.89 17.15
C LEU A 224 12.45 -14.06 18.04
N ALA A 225 11.19 -14.47 17.95
CA ALA A 225 10.59 -15.54 18.75
C ALA A 225 11.34 -16.88 18.64
N MET A 226 11.81 -17.21 17.43
CA MET A 226 12.52 -18.47 17.15
C MET A 226 13.75 -18.70 18.05
N TYR A 227 14.37 -17.63 18.56
CA TYR A 227 15.63 -17.70 19.31
C TYR A 227 15.54 -17.15 20.73
N LEU A 228 14.36 -16.70 21.20
CA LEU A 228 14.16 -16.16 22.55
C LEU A 228 14.63 -17.11 23.66
N ALA A 229 14.33 -18.41 23.51
CA ALA A 229 14.73 -19.43 24.49
C ALA A 229 16.26 -19.57 24.61
N LYS A 230 16.99 -19.26 23.53
CA LYS A 230 18.47 -19.34 23.49
C LYS A 230 19.14 -18.00 23.81
N LEU A 231 18.48 -16.88 23.49
CA LEU A 231 18.97 -15.52 23.65
C LEU A 231 17.90 -14.65 24.32
N PRO A 232 17.82 -14.67 25.67
CA PRO A 232 16.85 -13.89 26.43
C PRO A 232 16.96 -12.38 26.22
N GLU A 233 18.14 -11.87 25.80
CA GLU A 233 18.35 -10.46 25.50
C GLU A 233 17.49 -9.93 24.34
N LEU A 234 16.96 -10.82 23.49
CA LEU A 234 16.02 -10.46 22.43
C LEU A 234 14.60 -10.21 22.92
N GLY A 235 14.32 -10.49 24.20
CA GLY A 235 12.98 -10.37 24.79
C GLY A 235 12.39 -8.97 24.69
N SER A 236 13.19 -7.93 24.93
CA SER A 236 12.74 -6.54 24.85
C SER A 236 12.34 -6.13 23.43
N ASP A 237 13.19 -6.43 22.44
CA ASP A 237 12.94 -6.16 21.03
C ASP A 237 11.74 -6.96 20.50
N HIS A 238 11.59 -8.22 20.95
CA HIS A 238 10.45 -9.05 20.60
C HIS A 238 9.14 -8.50 21.18
N GLN A 239 9.13 -8.13 22.47
CA GLN A 239 7.95 -7.56 23.11
C GLN A 239 7.54 -6.24 22.43
N LYS A 240 8.52 -5.40 22.08
CA LYS A 240 8.28 -4.19 21.31
C LYS A 240 7.69 -4.48 19.93
N ALA A 241 8.24 -5.47 19.21
CA ALA A 241 7.73 -5.89 17.91
C ALA A 241 6.28 -6.41 18.01
N LEU A 242 5.95 -7.18 19.05
CA LEU A 242 4.58 -7.63 19.31
C LEU A 242 3.63 -6.47 19.60
N GLN A 243 4.03 -5.52 20.45
CA GLN A 243 3.21 -4.35 20.77
C GLN A 243 2.91 -3.52 19.51
N LEU A 244 3.91 -3.31 18.66
CA LEU A 244 3.73 -2.59 17.39
C LEU A 244 2.84 -3.39 16.42
N ALA A 245 3.03 -4.71 16.33
CA ALA A 245 2.22 -5.57 15.47
C ALA A 245 0.75 -5.59 15.90
N GLN A 246 0.49 -5.66 17.21
CA GLN A 246 -0.85 -5.61 17.78
C GLN A 246 -1.50 -4.26 17.50
N GLY A 247 -0.83 -3.15 17.81
CA GLY A 247 -1.38 -1.82 17.53
C GLY A 247 -1.64 -1.58 16.04
N MET A 248 -0.82 -2.11 15.14
CA MET A 248 -1.12 -2.07 13.71
C MET A 248 -2.39 -2.85 13.37
N SER A 249 -2.53 -4.07 13.89
CA SER A 249 -3.72 -4.91 13.68
C SER A 249 -4.99 -4.26 14.22
N ASP A 250 -4.94 -3.71 15.44
CA ASP A 250 -6.07 -3.05 16.09
C ASP A 250 -6.47 -1.77 15.36
N GLY A 251 -5.49 -0.97 14.94
CA GLY A 251 -5.72 0.22 14.13
C GLY A 251 -6.34 -0.10 12.77
N GLU A 252 -5.87 -1.16 12.09
CA GLU A 252 -6.45 -1.63 10.83
C GLU A 252 -7.87 -2.18 11.01
N ALA A 253 -8.17 -2.86 12.11
CA ALA A 253 -9.51 -3.31 12.45
C ALA A 253 -10.45 -2.10 12.66
N ALA A 254 -10.03 -1.11 13.44
CA ALA A 254 -10.78 0.13 13.65
C ALA A 254 -11.02 0.88 12.32
N MET A 255 -10.05 0.89 11.39
CA MET A 255 -10.24 1.45 10.04
C MET A 255 -11.34 0.72 9.26
N LYS A 256 -11.38 -0.61 9.31
CA LYS A 256 -12.40 -1.42 8.62
C LYS A 256 -13.79 -1.21 9.20
N GLU A 257 -13.88 -0.99 10.51
CA GLU A 257 -15.13 -0.68 11.22
C GLU A 257 -15.59 0.77 11.04
N GLY A 258 -14.80 1.63 10.38
CA GLY A 258 -15.09 3.05 10.22
C GLY A 258 -14.82 3.91 11.45
N LYS A 259 -14.18 3.35 12.48
CA LYS A 259 -13.78 4.04 13.72
C LYS A 259 -12.46 4.79 13.53
N TYR A 260 -12.44 5.73 12.59
CA TYR A 260 -11.21 6.39 12.15
C TYR A 260 -10.49 7.20 13.24
N MET A 261 -11.22 7.81 14.16
CA MET A 261 -10.60 8.59 15.25
C MET A 261 -9.92 7.69 16.29
N GLU A 262 -10.48 6.51 16.56
CA GLU A 262 -9.87 5.48 17.39
C GLU A 262 -8.62 4.91 16.70
N ALA A 263 -8.74 4.54 15.42
CA ALA A 263 -7.61 4.08 14.62
C ALA A 263 -6.45 5.09 14.64
N ARG A 264 -6.75 6.39 14.47
CA ARG A 264 -5.77 7.47 14.56
C ARG A 264 -5.06 7.50 15.92
N GLN A 265 -5.79 7.36 17.03
CA GLN A 265 -5.20 7.34 18.37
C GLN A 265 -4.25 6.15 18.53
N ILE A 266 -4.67 4.97 18.07
CA ILE A 266 -3.85 3.75 18.10
C ILE A 266 -2.56 3.96 17.29
N PHE A 267 -2.66 4.42 16.04
CA PHE A 267 -1.50 4.66 15.18
C PHE A 267 -0.55 5.71 15.74
N ASN A 268 -1.07 6.79 16.34
CA ASN A 268 -0.26 7.81 17.00
C ASN A 268 0.49 7.23 18.22
N ALA A 269 -0.16 6.40 19.02
CA ALA A 269 0.47 5.77 20.18
C ALA A 269 1.67 4.89 19.78
N ILE A 270 1.50 4.04 18.75
CA ILE A 270 2.60 3.19 18.26
C ILE A 270 3.66 3.97 17.46
N SER A 271 3.31 5.12 16.87
CA SER A 271 4.28 5.98 16.17
C SER A 271 5.37 6.52 17.10
N GLY A 272 5.05 6.77 18.38
CA GLY A 272 6.03 7.18 19.37
C GLY A 272 7.01 6.07 19.77
N LEU A 273 6.66 4.80 19.50
CA LEU A 273 7.46 3.64 19.83
C LEU A 273 8.35 3.18 18.66
N SER A 274 7.98 3.53 17.42
CA SER A 274 8.65 3.07 16.20
C SER A 274 9.35 4.21 15.46
N LYS A 275 10.46 3.90 14.79
CA LYS A 275 11.12 4.80 13.83
C LYS A 275 10.57 4.64 12.41
N SER A 276 9.73 3.62 12.20
CA SER A 276 9.08 3.39 10.91
C SER A 276 8.10 4.52 10.60
N VAL A 277 8.05 4.89 9.32
CA VAL A 277 7.08 5.88 8.82
C VAL A 277 5.69 5.25 8.66
N THR A 278 5.60 3.92 8.64
CA THR A 278 4.36 3.17 8.38
C THR A 278 3.22 3.53 9.35
N PRO A 279 3.40 3.53 10.69
CA PRO A 279 2.35 3.95 11.60
C PRO A 279 1.90 5.40 11.41
N VAL A 280 2.85 6.31 11.13
CA VAL A 280 2.53 7.72 10.87
C VAL A 280 1.62 7.83 9.65
N LEU A 281 1.97 7.16 8.54
CA LEU A 281 1.15 7.18 7.33
C LEU A 281 -0.23 6.55 7.54
N MET A 282 -0.34 5.52 8.39
CA MET A 282 -1.64 4.94 8.74
C MET A 282 -2.51 5.89 9.56
N GLY A 283 -1.92 6.60 10.53
CA GLY A 283 -2.61 7.67 11.26
C GLY A 283 -3.11 8.79 10.33
N LEU A 284 -2.29 9.18 9.35
CA LEU A 284 -2.69 10.17 8.34
C LEU A 284 -3.82 9.65 7.43
N ARG A 285 -3.79 8.37 7.02
CA ARG A 285 -4.90 7.76 6.27
C ARG A 285 -6.21 7.80 7.07
N ALA A 286 -6.15 7.52 8.38
CA ALA A 286 -7.31 7.62 9.26
C ALA A 286 -7.86 9.06 9.34
N GLU A 287 -7.00 10.07 9.44
CA GLU A 287 -7.41 11.48 9.41
C GLU A 287 -8.09 11.86 8.07
N LEU A 288 -7.53 11.40 6.95
CA LEU A 288 -8.09 11.65 5.62
C LEU A 288 -9.46 10.99 5.42
N SER A 289 -9.71 9.82 6.02
CA SER A 289 -11.02 9.18 6.02
C SER A 289 -12.11 10.02 6.68
N VAL A 290 -11.74 10.96 7.57
CA VAL A 290 -12.67 11.91 8.20
C VAL A 290 -12.69 13.27 7.47
N GLY A 291 -11.82 13.48 6.49
CA GLY A 291 -11.70 14.74 5.73
C GLY A 291 -10.65 15.72 6.27
N LEU A 292 -9.86 15.32 7.29
CA LEU A 292 -8.83 16.16 7.88
C LEU A 292 -7.55 16.11 7.03
N CYS A 293 -7.29 17.16 6.24
CA CYS A 293 -6.23 17.15 5.24
C CYS A 293 -4.93 17.87 5.68
N ALA A 294 -5.04 18.86 6.57
CA ALA A 294 -3.94 19.79 6.86
C ALA A 294 -2.69 19.10 7.44
N ASN A 295 -2.88 18.17 8.37
CA ASN A 295 -1.77 17.42 8.96
C ASN A 295 -1.13 16.46 7.96
N ALA A 296 -1.92 15.75 7.15
CA ALA A 296 -1.41 14.91 6.07
C ALA A 296 -0.54 15.70 5.07
N LEU A 297 -0.98 16.89 4.66
CA LEU A 297 -0.19 17.78 3.80
C LEU A 297 1.10 18.29 4.48
N ARG A 298 1.14 18.43 5.80
CA ARG A 298 2.36 18.90 6.48
C ARG A 298 3.34 17.74 6.70
N SER A 299 2.85 16.64 7.25
CA SER A 299 3.64 15.47 7.64
C SER A 299 4.21 14.73 6.43
N CYS A 300 3.44 14.53 5.36
CA CYS A 300 3.97 13.92 4.13
C CYS A 300 5.07 14.77 3.47
N LEU A 301 5.01 16.10 3.59
CA LEU A 301 6.08 16.96 3.06
C LEU A 301 7.40 16.72 3.83
N GLN A 302 7.33 16.61 5.16
CA GLN A 302 8.50 16.33 5.98
C GLN A 302 9.06 14.93 5.69
N ILE A 303 8.20 13.92 5.55
CA ILE A 303 8.60 12.57 5.17
C ILE A 303 9.32 12.58 3.81
N LEU A 304 8.75 13.23 2.80
CA LEU A 304 9.33 13.27 1.45
C LEU A 304 10.66 14.07 1.38
N LYS A 305 10.86 15.04 2.28
CA LYS A 305 12.16 15.72 2.40
C LYS A 305 13.26 14.79 2.92
N GLN A 306 12.92 13.88 3.83
CA GLN A 306 13.87 12.92 4.39
C GLN A 306 14.02 11.67 3.49
N ARG A 307 12.91 11.21 2.92
CA ARG A 307 12.79 10.00 2.11
C ARG A 307 12.08 10.32 0.79
N SER A 308 12.83 10.83 -0.18
CA SER A 308 12.30 11.28 -1.47
C SER A 308 11.67 10.18 -2.32
N LYS A 309 11.92 8.91 -2.01
CA LYS A 309 11.40 7.74 -2.74
C LYS A 309 10.28 7.00 -2.00
N CYS A 310 9.69 7.57 -0.95
CA CYS A 310 8.58 6.92 -0.23
C CYS A 310 7.26 7.04 -1.02
N ILE A 311 6.88 5.94 -1.67
CA ILE A 311 5.70 5.85 -2.54
C ILE A 311 4.42 6.12 -1.75
N GLU A 312 4.29 5.52 -0.57
CA GLU A 312 3.10 5.66 0.27
C GLU A 312 2.89 7.11 0.72
N ALA A 313 3.96 7.86 0.99
CA ALA A 313 3.86 9.28 1.33
C ALA A 313 3.37 10.13 0.15
N TYR A 314 3.76 9.80 -1.08
CA TYR A 314 3.20 10.46 -2.27
C TYR A 314 1.71 10.20 -2.41
N VAL A 315 1.26 8.96 -2.17
CA VAL A 315 -0.16 8.58 -2.31
C VAL A 315 -1.03 9.20 -1.22
N VAL A 316 -0.61 9.15 0.04
CA VAL A 316 -1.31 9.83 1.15
C VAL A 316 -1.40 11.33 0.90
N ARG A 317 -0.32 11.95 0.39
CA ARG A 317 -0.31 13.36 0.02
C ARG A 317 -1.23 13.67 -1.16
N ALA A 318 -1.28 12.80 -2.16
CA ALA A 318 -2.19 12.92 -3.30
C ALA A 318 -3.66 12.87 -2.86
N TRP A 319 -4.00 11.97 -1.93
CA TRP A 319 -5.33 11.93 -1.31
C TRP A 319 -5.65 13.24 -0.59
N ALA A 320 -4.71 13.77 0.19
CA ALA A 320 -4.91 15.03 0.90
C ALA A 320 -5.19 16.20 -0.06
N PHE A 321 -4.42 16.33 -1.15
CA PHE A 321 -4.68 17.34 -2.17
C PHE A 321 -6.03 17.17 -2.87
N TYR A 322 -6.41 15.92 -3.18
CA TYR A 322 -7.71 15.62 -3.77
C TYR A 322 -8.87 16.06 -2.86
N LEU A 323 -8.82 15.69 -1.58
CA LEU A 323 -9.82 16.08 -0.60
C LEU A 323 -9.82 17.60 -0.35
N SER A 324 -8.67 18.26 -0.50
CA SER A 324 -8.50 19.72 -0.45
C SER A 324 -8.78 20.41 -1.79
N LYS A 325 -9.55 19.81 -2.72
CA LYS A 325 -9.96 20.39 -4.03
C LYS A 325 -8.81 20.82 -4.95
N GLU A 326 -7.59 20.39 -4.69
CA GLU A 326 -6.39 20.66 -5.51
C GLU A 326 -6.10 19.48 -6.46
N PHE A 327 -6.96 19.29 -7.46
CA PHE A 327 -6.92 18.12 -8.35
C PHE A 327 -5.60 17.99 -9.13
N ASP A 328 -5.05 19.10 -9.63
CA ASP A 328 -3.78 19.08 -10.39
C ASP A 328 -2.60 18.63 -9.53
N GLN A 329 -2.53 19.11 -8.28
CA GLN A 329 -1.51 18.67 -7.34
C GLN A 329 -1.69 17.19 -7.01
N SER A 330 -2.92 16.74 -6.79
CA SER A 330 -3.20 15.32 -6.55
C SER A 330 -2.71 14.43 -7.70
N LEU A 331 -3.05 14.77 -8.95
CA LEU A 331 -2.61 14.04 -10.13
C LEU A 331 -1.09 14.04 -10.27
N LYS A 332 -0.41 15.17 -9.98
CA LYS A 332 1.05 15.25 -9.99
C LYS A 332 1.68 14.26 -9.01
N HIS A 333 1.18 14.19 -7.77
CA HIS A 333 1.73 13.27 -6.76
C HIS A 333 1.42 11.81 -7.08
N CYS A 334 0.26 11.51 -7.67
CA CYS A 334 -0.03 10.17 -8.19
C CYS A 334 0.95 9.76 -9.29
N ARG A 335 1.31 10.67 -10.21
CA ARG A 335 2.30 10.39 -11.26
C ARG A 335 3.70 10.15 -10.69
N GLU A 336 4.10 10.90 -9.67
CA GLU A 336 5.38 10.64 -8.99
C GLU A 336 5.41 9.27 -8.31
N ALA A 337 4.32 8.87 -7.64
CA ALA A 337 4.20 7.53 -7.08
C ALA A 337 4.31 6.44 -8.17
N LEU A 338 3.57 6.59 -9.28
CA LEU A 338 3.58 5.64 -10.40
C LEU A 338 4.90 5.64 -11.20
N ARG A 339 5.68 6.73 -11.14
CA ARG A 339 7.03 6.80 -11.72
C ARG A 339 8.02 5.96 -10.92
N LEU A 340 7.85 5.88 -9.60
CA LEU A 340 8.66 5.06 -8.72
C LEU A 340 8.26 3.59 -8.78
N ASP A 341 6.95 3.30 -8.81
CA ASP A 341 6.39 1.96 -8.97
C ASP A 341 5.12 2.01 -9.84
N PRO A 342 5.23 1.59 -11.13
CA PRO A 342 4.10 1.57 -12.05
C PRO A 342 2.95 0.64 -11.64
N ASP A 343 3.24 -0.39 -10.84
CA ASP A 343 2.28 -1.41 -10.42
C ASP A 343 1.62 -1.10 -9.07
N PHE A 344 1.97 0.03 -8.45
CA PHE A 344 1.39 0.45 -7.17
C PHE A 344 -0.12 0.73 -7.29
N SER A 345 -0.90 -0.24 -6.81
CA SER A 345 -2.34 -0.31 -7.04
C SER A 345 -3.10 0.88 -6.46
N GLU A 346 -2.73 1.34 -5.25
CA GLU A 346 -3.39 2.46 -4.55
C GLU A 346 -3.25 3.77 -5.35
N ALA A 347 -2.04 4.07 -5.88
CA ALA A 347 -1.81 5.24 -6.73
C ALA A 347 -2.60 5.18 -8.03
N ARG A 348 -2.66 4.01 -8.68
CA ARG A 348 -3.39 3.83 -9.94
C ARG A 348 -4.89 4.02 -9.77
N VAL A 349 -5.46 3.46 -8.70
CA VAL A 349 -6.88 3.61 -8.36
C VAL A 349 -7.20 5.08 -8.07
N LEU A 350 -6.37 5.74 -7.25
CA LEU A 350 -6.54 7.16 -6.96
C LEU A 350 -6.44 8.01 -8.22
N TYR A 351 -5.42 7.80 -9.05
CA TYR A 351 -5.24 8.57 -10.29
C TYR A 351 -6.47 8.52 -11.20
N LYS A 352 -7.02 7.32 -11.42
CA LYS A 352 -8.25 7.14 -12.22
C LYS A 352 -9.43 7.88 -11.59
N LYS A 353 -9.59 7.77 -10.27
CA LYS A 353 -10.66 8.45 -9.52
C LYS A 353 -10.56 9.97 -9.64
N VAL A 354 -9.37 10.54 -9.41
CA VAL A 354 -9.15 11.98 -9.51
C VAL A 354 -9.42 12.46 -10.93
N LYS A 355 -8.94 11.75 -11.95
CA LYS A 355 -9.18 12.12 -13.36
C LYS A 355 -10.67 12.13 -13.70
N LEU A 356 -11.42 11.13 -13.24
CA LEU A 356 -12.87 11.04 -13.49
C LEU A 356 -13.63 12.19 -12.83
N VAL A 357 -13.37 12.45 -11.54
CA VAL A 357 -14.05 13.51 -10.78
C VAL A 357 -13.64 14.89 -11.31
N TYR A 358 -12.35 15.09 -11.62
CA TYR A 358 -11.86 16.36 -12.11
C TYR A 358 -12.35 16.69 -13.52
N GLY A 359 -12.42 15.69 -14.41
CA GLY A 359 -13.02 15.88 -15.74
C GLY A 359 -14.47 16.34 -15.65
N ALA A 360 -15.31 15.62 -14.89
CA ALA A 360 -16.70 16.01 -14.67
C ALA A 360 -16.82 17.40 -14.03
N PHE A 361 -15.92 17.76 -13.12
CA PHE A 361 -15.86 19.10 -12.53
C PHE A 361 -15.52 20.19 -13.57
N GLN A 362 -14.58 19.93 -14.47
CA GLN A 362 -14.22 20.86 -15.54
C GLN A 362 -15.37 21.04 -16.53
N ASP A 363 -15.98 19.95 -16.99
CA ASP A 363 -17.14 19.96 -17.87
C ASP A 363 -18.29 20.78 -17.24
N ALA A 364 -18.55 20.57 -15.94
CA ALA A 364 -19.58 21.31 -15.21
C ALA A 364 -19.32 22.82 -15.18
N ARG A 365 -18.05 23.23 -14.99
CA ARG A 365 -17.65 24.64 -15.01
C ARG A 365 -17.72 25.23 -16.41
N GLU A 366 -17.36 24.46 -17.43
CA GLU A 366 -17.48 24.89 -18.83
C GLU A 366 -18.95 25.13 -19.20
N ALA A 367 -19.83 24.17 -18.93
CA ALA A 367 -21.27 24.30 -19.12
C ALA A 367 -21.84 25.50 -18.35
N PHE A 368 -21.41 25.72 -17.10
CA PHE A 368 -21.81 26.88 -16.32
C PHE A 368 -21.41 28.21 -16.99
N SER A 369 -20.19 28.30 -17.53
CA SER A 369 -19.70 29.50 -18.22
C SER A 369 -20.46 29.77 -19.52
N LYS A 370 -20.88 28.71 -20.23
CA LYS A 370 -21.77 28.75 -21.40
C LYS A 370 -23.23 29.03 -21.07
N ARG A 371 -23.59 29.17 -19.78
CA ARG A 371 -24.97 29.33 -19.27
C ARG A 371 -25.86 28.09 -19.47
N ASN A 372 -25.29 26.94 -19.78
CA ASN A 372 -25.99 25.65 -19.81
C ASN A 372 -26.11 25.10 -18.39
N PHE A 373 -26.97 25.71 -17.56
CA PHE A 373 -27.02 25.40 -16.14
C PHE A 373 -27.53 23.99 -15.83
N GLN A 374 -28.42 23.45 -16.66
CA GLN A 374 -28.92 22.07 -16.49
C GLN A 374 -27.81 21.05 -16.70
N GLU A 375 -27.05 21.18 -17.79
CA GLU A 375 -25.87 20.35 -18.09
C GLU A 375 -24.82 20.50 -16.97
N SER A 376 -24.60 21.71 -16.47
CA SER A 376 -23.71 21.96 -15.32
C SER A 376 -24.12 21.16 -14.08
N VAL A 377 -25.42 21.13 -13.75
CA VAL A 377 -25.95 20.32 -12.64
C VAL A 377 -25.69 18.83 -12.85
N GLU A 378 -25.89 18.33 -14.07
CA GLU A 378 -25.67 16.92 -14.39
C GLU A 378 -24.20 16.52 -14.21
N HIS A 379 -23.26 17.33 -14.72
CA HIS A 379 -21.84 17.06 -14.57
C HIS A 379 -21.36 17.16 -13.11
N PHE A 380 -21.84 18.14 -12.33
CA PHE A 380 -21.55 18.15 -10.88
C PHE A 380 -22.13 16.95 -10.16
N SER A 381 -23.32 16.48 -10.54
CA SER A 381 -23.92 15.27 -9.96
C SER A 381 -23.08 14.03 -10.26
N LYS A 382 -22.59 13.89 -11.50
CA LYS A 382 -21.62 12.85 -11.88
C LYS A 382 -20.33 12.96 -11.05
N ALA A 383 -19.82 14.17 -10.82
CA ALA A 383 -18.62 14.37 -10.01
C ALA A 383 -18.83 13.93 -8.55
N ILE A 384 -19.98 14.27 -7.95
CA ILE A 384 -20.36 13.90 -6.57
C ILE A 384 -20.50 12.37 -6.44
N GLU A 385 -21.22 11.74 -7.37
CA GLU A 385 -21.43 10.28 -7.36
C GLU A 385 -20.11 9.50 -7.46
N ASN A 386 -19.20 9.97 -8.31
CA ASN A 386 -17.88 9.35 -8.48
C ASN A 386 -16.90 9.68 -7.34
N ALA A 387 -17.12 10.78 -6.62
CA ALA A 387 -16.21 11.20 -5.56
C ALA A 387 -16.17 10.19 -4.41
N LYS A 388 -17.30 9.61 -3.97
CA LYS A 388 -17.36 8.62 -2.87
C LYS A 388 -16.32 8.91 -1.76
N VAL A 389 -16.41 10.09 -1.18
CA VAL A 389 -15.52 10.60 -0.11
C VAL A 389 -16.32 10.81 1.17
N SER A 390 -15.63 11.03 2.28
CA SER A 390 -16.25 11.52 3.51
C SER A 390 -17.09 12.77 3.24
N THR A 391 -18.27 12.82 3.84
CA THR A 391 -19.16 13.98 3.77
C THR A 391 -18.55 15.22 4.42
N ARG A 392 -17.54 15.06 5.27
CA ARG A 392 -16.79 16.17 5.90
C ARG A 392 -15.59 16.65 5.09
N ALA A 393 -15.34 16.09 3.91
CA ALA A 393 -14.19 16.49 3.10
C ALA A 393 -14.41 17.86 2.42
N PRO A 394 -13.38 18.72 2.32
CA PRO A 394 -13.51 20.02 1.64
C PRO A 394 -13.96 19.93 0.18
N VAL A 395 -13.54 18.88 -0.54
CA VAL A 395 -13.99 18.61 -1.92
C VAL A 395 -15.49 18.31 -1.98
N TRP A 396 -16.04 17.63 -0.98
CA TRP A 396 -17.48 17.37 -0.88
C TRP A 396 -18.25 18.68 -0.76
N ALA A 397 -17.84 19.54 0.16
CA ALA A 397 -18.41 20.88 0.34
C ALA A 397 -18.30 21.72 -0.93
N SER A 398 -17.17 21.65 -1.63
CA SER A 398 -16.94 22.42 -2.86
C SER A 398 -17.79 21.94 -4.04
N LEU A 399 -18.05 20.65 -4.19
CA LEU A 399 -18.86 20.13 -5.28
C LEU A 399 -20.33 20.53 -5.09
N HIS A 400 -20.87 20.35 -3.89
CA HIS A 400 -22.23 20.77 -3.57
C HIS A 400 -22.41 22.29 -3.66
N SER A 401 -21.44 23.09 -3.18
CA SER A 401 -21.56 24.56 -3.24
C SER A 401 -21.53 25.12 -4.67
N GLN A 402 -20.87 24.44 -5.62
CA GLN A 402 -20.91 24.82 -7.03
C GLN A 402 -22.17 24.34 -7.74
N ARG A 403 -22.66 23.13 -7.44
CA ARG A 403 -23.95 22.66 -7.96
C ARG A 403 -25.12 23.52 -7.47
N ALA A 404 -25.09 23.97 -6.22
CA ALA A 404 -26.05 24.93 -5.67
C ALA A 404 -26.13 26.23 -6.50
N GLN A 405 -25.00 26.74 -6.99
CA GLN A 405 -25.00 27.93 -7.85
C GLN A 405 -25.73 27.67 -9.17
N ALA A 406 -25.55 26.49 -9.77
CA ALA A 406 -26.26 26.11 -10.99
C ALA A 406 -27.77 25.99 -10.72
N TYR A 407 -28.18 25.36 -9.61
CA TYR A 407 -29.60 25.30 -9.20
C TYR A 407 -30.21 26.68 -8.98
N ARG A 408 -29.48 27.60 -8.33
CA ARG A 408 -29.93 28.98 -8.17
C ARG A 408 -30.19 29.65 -9.51
N ARG A 409 -29.30 29.48 -10.50
CA ARG A 409 -29.49 30.03 -11.86
C ARG A 409 -30.71 29.44 -12.57
N LEU A 410 -31.04 28.17 -12.29
CA LEU A 410 -32.26 27.51 -12.76
C LEU A 410 -33.51 27.85 -11.94
N LYS A 411 -33.39 28.68 -10.89
CA LYS A 411 -34.47 28.98 -9.94
C LYS A 411 -35.03 27.75 -9.21
N GLN A 412 -34.23 26.68 -9.11
CA GLN A 412 -34.56 25.48 -8.35
C GLN A 412 -34.16 25.68 -6.88
N TRP A 413 -34.97 26.46 -6.16
CA TRP A 413 -34.63 26.97 -4.83
C TRP A 413 -34.47 25.87 -3.77
N THR A 414 -35.32 24.85 -3.81
CA THR A 414 -35.31 23.73 -2.86
C THR A 414 -33.99 22.96 -2.93
N GLU A 415 -33.56 22.63 -4.14
CA GLU A 415 -32.32 21.90 -4.41
C GLU A 415 -31.10 22.77 -4.11
N CYS A 416 -31.14 24.07 -4.44
CA CYS A 416 -30.09 25.02 -4.08
C CYS A 416 -29.88 25.08 -2.55
N LEU A 417 -30.95 25.23 -1.76
CA LEU A 417 -30.84 25.29 -0.30
C LEU A 417 -30.39 23.96 0.30
N ARG A 418 -30.81 22.82 -0.28
CA ARG A 418 -30.35 21.48 0.12
C ARG A 418 -28.85 21.33 -0.08
N ASP A 419 -28.33 21.66 -1.26
CA ASP A 419 -26.90 21.56 -1.55
C ASP A 419 -26.07 22.53 -0.69
N CYS A 420 -26.56 23.76 -0.46
CA CYS A 420 -25.92 24.68 0.47
C CYS A 420 -25.85 24.08 1.89
N LYS A 421 -26.93 23.47 2.37
CA LYS A 421 -26.94 22.80 3.69
C LYS A 421 -25.90 21.69 3.76
N ILE A 422 -25.87 20.79 2.77
CA ILE A 422 -24.88 19.69 2.71
C ILE A 422 -23.45 20.26 2.71
N ALA A 423 -23.20 21.32 1.93
CA ALA A 423 -21.88 21.93 1.86
C ALA A 423 -21.43 22.55 3.19
N LEU A 424 -22.36 23.13 3.95
CA LEU A 424 -22.09 23.78 5.23
C LEU A 424 -21.98 22.79 6.40
N GLU A 425 -22.71 21.67 6.34
CA GLU A 425 -22.51 20.54 7.28
C GLU A 425 -21.14 19.88 7.09
N ALA A 426 -20.62 19.93 5.85
CA ALA A 426 -19.31 19.42 5.50
C ALA A 426 -18.16 20.36 5.91
N ALA A 427 -18.33 21.66 5.63
CA ALA A 427 -17.38 22.71 5.93
C ALA A 427 -18.14 24.02 6.17
N ASP A 428 -18.26 24.40 7.44
CA ASP A 428 -18.98 25.60 7.88
C ASP A 428 -18.26 26.90 7.49
N ASP A 429 -16.95 26.83 7.22
CA ASP A 429 -16.12 27.89 6.64
C ASP A 429 -16.23 27.98 5.10
N ASN A 430 -17.11 27.23 4.46
CA ASN A 430 -17.35 27.32 3.02
C ASN A 430 -18.12 28.60 2.65
N LYS A 431 -17.37 29.70 2.49
CA LYS A 431 -17.88 31.02 2.12
C LYS A 431 -18.79 30.99 0.88
N GLN A 432 -18.45 30.19 -0.12
CA GLN A 432 -19.22 30.12 -1.36
C GLN A 432 -20.63 29.54 -1.12
N ALA A 433 -20.76 28.54 -0.26
CA ALA A 433 -22.06 27.98 0.11
C ALA A 433 -22.92 29.01 0.85
N TRP A 434 -22.34 29.74 1.81
CA TRP A 434 -23.03 30.83 2.53
C TRP A 434 -23.54 31.94 1.60
N ILE A 435 -22.70 32.44 0.70
CA ILE A 435 -23.09 33.48 -0.26
C ILE A 435 -24.20 32.99 -1.19
N THR A 436 -24.09 31.75 -1.66
CA THR A 436 -25.09 31.14 -2.55
C THR A 436 -26.43 30.96 -1.82
N ARG A 437 -26.40 30.52 -0.56
CA ARG A 437 -27.57 30.39 0.31
C ARG A 437 -28.25 31.73 0.58
N ALA A 438 -27.51 32.75 1.02
CA ALA A 438 -28.07 34.10 1.25
C ALA A 438 -28.70 34.67 -0.03
N SER A 439 -28.02 34.51 -1.16
CA SER A 439 -28.58 34.97 -2.44
C SER A 439 -29.85 34.23 -2.82
N CYS A 440 -29.90 32.91 -2.61
CA CYS A 440 -31.09 32.10 -2.84
C CYS A 440 -32.25 32.52 -1.91
N LEU A 441 -31.98 32.81 -0.64
CA LEU A 441 -32.99 33.28 0.32
C LEU A 441 -33.55 34.64 -0.07
N ILE A 442 -32.70 35.59 -0.49
CA ILE A 442 -33.14 36.89 -1.00
C ILE A 442 -34.04 36.72 -2.22
N GLU A 443 -33.63 35.90 -3.20
CA GLU A 443 -34.40 35.65 -4.44
C GLU A 443 -35.70 34.88 -4.19
N LEU A 444 -35.72 33.97 -3.22
CA LEU A 444 -36.92 33.26 -2.74
C LEU A 444 -37.86 34.19 -1.95
N GLY A 445 -37.36 35.36 -1.54
CA GLY A 445 -38.12 36.36 -0.82
C GLY A 445 -38.17 36.16 0.68
N ARG A 446 -37.09 35.66 1.26
CA ARG A 446 -36.84 35.54 2.70
C ARG A 446 -35.54 36.27 3.10
N PRO A 447 -35.39 37.59 2.79
CA PRO A 447 -34.15 38.31 3.03
C PRO A 447 -33.82 38.50 4.52
N GLU A 448 -34.80 38.42 5.42
CA GLU A 448 -34.60 38.53 6.87
C GLU A 448 -33.69 37.40 7.40
N GLU A 449 -33.90 36.17 6.91
CA GLU A 449 -33.06 35.03 7.27
C GLU A 449 -31.64 35.19 6.75
N ALA A 450 -31.48 35.69 5.52
CA ALA A 450 -30.18 35.97 4.95
C ALA A 450 -29.42 37.05 5.73
N GLU A 451 -30.10 38.11 6.16
CA GLU A 451 -29.52 39.18 6.97
C GLU A 451 -28.99 38.64 8.31
N ILE A 452 -29.80 37.86 9.02
CA ILE A 452 -29.44 37.26 10.31
C ILE A 452 -28.24 36.31 10.14
N GLU A 453 -28.30 35.41 9.15
CA GLU A 453 -27.20 34.47 8.88
C GLU A 453 -25.90 35.21 8.56
N MET A 454 -25.92 36.20 7.66
CA MET A 454 -24.71 36.95 7.29
C MET A 454 -24.16 37.80 8.43
N LYS A 455 -25.03 38.37 9.28
CA LYS A 455 -24.59 39.09 10.49
C LYS A 455 -23.87 38.17 11.47
N ASN A 456 -24.47 37.02 11.79
CA ASN A 456 -23.87 36.04 12.69
C ASN A 456 -22.50 35.56 12.19
N LEU A 457 -22.33 35.42 10.88
CA LEU A 457 -21.06 35.05 10.27
C LEU A 457 -19.97 36.13 10.39
N LEU A 458 -20.34 37.42 10.30
CA LEU A 458 -19.39 38.51 10.50
C LEU A 458 -18.95 38.62 11.97
N ASP A 459 -19.80 38.22 12.90
CA ASP A 459 -19.49 38.23 14.33
C ASP A 459 -18.61 37.02 14.72
N THR A 460 -18.74 35.89 14.01
CA THR A 460 -18.06 34.62 14.32
C THR A 460 -16.93 34.27 13.35
N THR A 461 -17.24 33.68 12.20
CA THR A 461 -16.27 32.99 11.32
C THR A 461 -15.53 33.93 10.36
N PHE A 462 -16.22 34.95 9.85
CA PHE A 462 -15.75 35.82 8.77
C PHE A 462 -15.62 37.27 9.24
N GLN A 463 -14.96 37.47 10.38
CA GLN A 463 -14.72 38.80 10.91
C GLN A 463 -14.06 39.70 9.88
N ASN A 464 -14.66 40.88 9.68
CA ASN A 464 -14.24 41.89 8.71
C ASN A 464 -14.31 41.51 7.22
N ASP A 465 -14.88 40.37 6.84
CA ASP A 465 -14.95 39.94 5.44
C ASP A 465 -15.84 40.87 4.59
N THR A 466 -15.27 41.41 3.52
CA THR A 466 -15.95 42.37 2.65
C THR A 466 -17.09 41.77 1.84
N ILE A 467 -16.96 40.50 1.45
CA ILE A 467 -17.97 39.82 0.62
C ILE A 467 -19.17 39.45 1.48
N VAL A 468 -18.94 38.91 2.68
CA VAL A 468 -20.02 38.61 3.63
C VAL A 468 -20.72 39.89 4.07
N ARG A 469 -19.97 40.98 4.32
CA ARG A 469 -20.53 42.30 4.62
C ARG A 469 -21.41 42.82 3.50
N HIS A 470 -20.93 42.76 2.26
CA HIS A 470 -21.72 43.17 1.10
C HIS A 470 -23.01 42.35 0.96
N MET A 471 -22.94 41.04 1.20
CA MET A 471 -24.13 40.16 1.16
C MET A 471 -25.13 40.49 2.28
N ARG A 472 -24.66 40.81 3.49
CA ARG A 472 -25.50 41.33 4.57
C ARG A 472 -26.19 42.63 4.15
N ASP A 473 -25.43 43.60 3.64
CA ASP A 473 -25.95 44.92 3.25
C ASP A 473 -27.02 44.79 2.16
N LYS A 474 -26.80 43.86 1.22
CA LYS A 474 -27.79 43.52 0.20
C LYS A 474 -29.06 42.92 0.79
N ALA A 475 -28.94 42.01 1.77
CA ALA A 475 -30.09 41.43 2.46
C ALA A 475 -30.86 42.49 3.25
N GLU A 476 -30.16 43.32 4.02
CA GLU A 476 -30.72 44.41 4.81
C GLU A 476 -31.46 45.43 3.92
N PHE A 477 -30.89 45.76 2.76
CA PHE A 477 -31.55 46.63 1.78
C PHE A 477 -32.90 46.04 1.32
N GLU A 478 -32.96 44.74 1.00
CA GLU A 478 -34.19 44.07 0.59
C GLU A 478 -35.22 43.97 1.73
N VAL A 479 -34.79 43.76 2.98
CA VAL A 479 -35.66 43.82 4.16
C VAL A 479 -36.26 45.23 4.33
N ARG A 480 -35.42 46.27 4.25
CA ARG A 480 -35.89 47.67 4.32
C ARG A 480 -36.86 47.99 3.19
N LYS A 481 -36.58 47.53 1.96
CA LYS A 481 -37.45 47.72 0.80
C LYS A 481 -38.84 47.08 1.01
N ARG A 482 -38.91 45.90 1.63
CA ARG A 482 -40.18 45.22 1.96
C ARG A 482 -40.99 45.89 3.06
N LYS A 483 -40.32 46.53 4.01
CA LYS A 483 -40.97 47.30 5.10
C LYS A 483 -41.48 48.66 4.65
N ARG A 484 -41.09 49.16 3.46
CA ARG A 484 -41.60 50.45 2.96
C ARG A 484 -43.08 50.32 2.60
N PRO A 485 -43.94 51.27 3.02
CA PRO A 485 -45.32 51.30 2.59
C PRO A 485 -45.38 51.42 1.07
N ASP A 486 -46.09 50.50 0.41
CA ASP A 486 -46.39 50.62 -1.01
C ASP A 486 -47.58 51.55 -1.17
N TYR A 487 -47.31 52.85 -1.26
CA TYR A 487 -48.35 53.88 -1.33
C TYR A 487 -49.27 53.69 -2.54
N TYR A 488 -48.77 53.17 -3.67
CA TYR A 488 -49.61 52.88 -4.85
C TYR A 488 -50.61 51.76 -4.56
N LYS A 489 -50.16 50.71 -3.87
CA LYS A 489 -51.03 49.62 -3.43
C LYS A 489 -52.03 50.05 -2.35
N ILE A 490 -51.63 50.96 -1.46
CA ILE A 490 -52.51 51.56 -0.44
C ILE A 490 -53.58 52.44 -1.10
N LEU A 491 -53.22 53.18 -2.14
CA LEU A 491 -54.11 54.07 -2.90
C LEU A 491 -54.92 53.36 -3.99
N GLY A 492 -54.69 52.06 -4.23
CA GLY A 492 -55.42 51.28 -5.24
C GLY A 492 -55.11 51.66 -6.69
N ILE A 493 -54.00 52.36 -6.94
CA ILE A 493 -53.62 52.89 -8.25
C ILE A 493 -52.43 52.12 -8.86
N PRO A 494 -52.38 51.94 -10.20
CA PRO A 494 -51.23 51.35 -10.88
C PRO A 494 -49.92 52.09 -10.57
N SER A 495 -48.80 51.37 -10.49
CA SER A 495 -47.47 51.95 -10.25
C SER A 495 -46.93 52.85 -11.39
N ILE A 496 -47.75 53.05 -12.43
CA ILE A 496 -47.46 53.86 -13.63
C ILE A 496 -48.40 55.08 -13.69
N SER A 497 -49.21 55.29 -12.64
CA SER A 497 -50.21 56.37 -12.63
C SER A 497 -49.57 57.75 -12.67
N SER A 498 -50.12 58.60 -13.53
CA SER A 498 -49.69 59.97 -13.72
C SER A 498 -50.09 60.85 -12.53
N GLU A 499 -49.40 61.98 -12.32
CA GLU A 499 -49.67 62.90 -11.20
C GLU A 499 -51.16 63.29 -10.99
N PRO A 500 -51.99 63.50 -12.03
CA PRO A 500 -53.41 63.75 -11.84
C PRO A 500 -54.23 62.52 -11.38
N GLU A 501 -53.78 61.29 -11.65
CA GLU A 501 -54.45 60.05 -11.18
C GLU A 501 -54.16 59.75 -9.69
N ILE A 502 -53.12 60.37 -9.12
CA ILE A 502 -52.71 60.20 -7.71
C ILE A 502 -53.43 61.22 -6.79
N LYS A 503 -53.98 62.31 -7.35
CA LYS A 503 -54.54 63.46 -6.61
C LYS A 503 -56.08 63.45 -6.45
N VAL A 504 -56.76 62.37 -6.85
CA VAL A 504 -58.20 62.14 -6.62
C VAL A 504 -58.36 61.23 -5.40
#